data_AF-A0AAI9C1B0-F1
#
_entry.id   AF-A0AAI9C1B0-F1
#
_cell.length_a   1.000
_cell.length_b   1.000
_cell.length_c   1.000
_cell.angle_alpha   90.00
_cell.angle_beta   90.00
_cell.angle_gamma   90.00
#
_symmetry.space_group_name_H-M   'P 1'
#
loop_
_entity.id
_entity.type
_entity.pdbx_description
1 polymer ?
#
loop_
_entity_poly.entity_id
_entity_poly.type
_entity_poly.pdbx_seq_one_letter_code
_entity_poly.pdbx_strand_id
1 'polypeptide(L)'
;MIELHVRCIDNAPCHFLGEDIRVELELRNAGSEDVQVPAEFYRRRGPSVKLVDRHSGKETSLAINPPDARLLKSPQTLRPGQSFRFPWRILPSEISGFALRPIDVSAVFSVNLTPGVRGGQARIVSSELHITDPAGSTPR
;
A
#
# COMPACT_ATOMS: atom_id res chain seq x y z
N MET A 1 14.03 10.35 8.01
CA MET A 1 12.66 10.36 7.47
C MET A 1 12.34 8.95 7.02
N ILE A 2 11.15 8.43 7.33
CA ILE A 2 10.70 7.14 6.78
C ILE A 2 9.95 7.42 5.49
N GLU A 3 10.18 6.61 4.47
CA GLU A 3 9.48 6.64 3.19
C GLU A 3 8.78 5.31 2.94
N LEU A 4 7.68 5.36 2.20
CA LEU A 4 6.98 4.18 1.70
C LEU A 4 7.19 4.08 0.19
N HIS A 5 7.69 2.94 -0.26
CA HIS A 5 7.80 2.58 -1.66
C HIS A 5 6.94 1.36 -1.95
N VAL A 6 6.27 1.34 -3.10
CA VAL A 6 5.40 0.24 -3.50
C VAL A 6 5.72 -0.15 -4.94
N ARG A 7 5.79 -1.44 -5.21
CA ARG A 7 6.00 -1.98 -6.56
C ARG A 7 5.19 -3.26 -6.76
N CYS A 8 4.77 -3.52 -7.99
CA CYS A 8 4.28 -4.84 -8.35
C CYS A 8 5.43 -5.86 -8.39
N ILE A 9 5.15 -7.11 -7.98
CA ILE A 9 6.17 -8.17 -7.90
C ILE A 9 6.27 -8.95 -9.21
N ASP A 10 5.14 -9.37 -9.77
CA ASP A 10 5.09 -10.29 -10.92
C ASP A 10 4.80 -9.57 -12.26
N ASN A 11 4.48 -8.28 -12.20
CA ASN A 11 4.03 -7.48 -13.34
C ASN A 11 4.43 -6.02 -13.12
N ALA A 12 5.66 -5.64 -13.47
CA ALA A 12 6.23 -4.33 -13.14
C ALA A 12 5.38 -3.12 -13.62
N PRO A 13 4.73 -3.16 -14.80
CA PRO A 13 3.78 -2.12 -15.22
C PRO A 13 2.44 -2.09 -14.47
N CYS A 14 2.20 -3.05 -13.57
CA CYS A 14 0.96 -3.20 -12.81
C CYS A 14 -0.31 -3.31 -13.66
N HIS A 15 -0.24 -4.09 -14.74
CA HIS A 15 -1.41 -4.35 -15.56
C HIS A 15 -2.45 -5.23 -14.85
N PHE A 16 -3.72 -4.85 -14.96
CA PHE A 16 -4.83 -5.65 -14.48
C PHE A 16 -5.21 -6.72 -15.49
N LEU A 17 -4.87 -7.97 -15.18
CA LEU A 17 -5.13 -9.14 -16.03
C LEU A 17 -6.37 -9.94 -15.57
N GLY A 18 -7.17 -9.40 -14.65
CA GLY A 18 -8.26 -10.13 -14.00
C GLY A 18 -7.82 -11.00 -12.81
N GLU A 19 -6.56 -10.90 -12.39
CA GLU A 19 -5.96 -11.62 -11.26
C GLU A 19 -5.60 -10.67 -10.11
N ASP A 20 -5.14 -11.22 -8.99
CA ASP A 20 -4.64 -10.46 -7.85
C ASP A 20 -3.48 -9.52 -8.28
N ILE A 21 -3.58 -8.23 -7.97
CA ILE A 21 -2.44 -7.32 -8.05
C ILE A 21 -1.59 -7.53 -6.81
N ARG A 22 -0.46 -8.24 -6.99
CA ARG A 22 0.51 -8.52 -5.92
C ARG A 22 1.59 -7.44 -5.88
N VAL A 23 1.72 -6.82 -4.72
CA VAL A 23 2.69 -5.74 -4.48
C VAL A 23 3.62 -6.06 -3.33
N GLU A 24 4.81 -5.50 -3.39
CA GLU A 24 5.74 -5.41 -2.27
C GLU A 24 5.76 -3.96 -1.79
N LEU A 25 5.57 -3.77 -0.50
CA LEU A 25 5.75 -2.50 0.17
C LEU A 25 7.10 -2.49 0.88
N GLU A 26 7.83 -1.39 0.76
CA GLU A 26 9.09 -1.14 1.43
C GLU A 26 8.99 0.12 2.29
N LEU A 27 9.19 -0.03 3.61
CA LEU A 27 9.43 1.11 4.49
C LEU A 27 10.92 1.28 4.66
N ARG A 28 11.45 2.40 4.18
CA ARG A 28 12.88 2.73 4.19
C ARG A 28 13.17 3.90 5.10
N ASN A 29 14.21 3.79 5.92
CA ASN A 29 14.76 4.94 6.63
C ASN A 29 15.70 5.72 5.70
N ALA A 30 15.19 6.76 5.07
CA ALA A 30 15.96 7.70 4.25
C ALA A 30 16.57 8.84 5.09
N GLY A 31 16.44 8.81 6.42
CA GLY A 31 17.05 9.79 7.32
C GLY A 31 18.48 9.47 7.70
N SER A 32 19.02 10.33 8.57
CA SER A 32 20.35 10.22 9.16
C SER A 32 20.36 9.62 10.58
N GLU A 33 19.19 9.37 11.17
CA GLU A 33 19.04 8.84 12.54
C GLU A 33 18.34 7.48 12.54
N ASP A 34 18.58 6.69 13.57
CA ASP A 34 17.89 5.43 13.81
C ASP A 34 16.40 5.67 14.12
N VAL A 35 15.52 4.84 13.55
CA VAL A 35 14.07 4.93 13.77
C VAL A 35 13.52 3.60 14.27
N GLN A 36 12.67 3.65 15.29
CA GLN A 36 11.93 2.50 15.79
C GLN A 36 10.65 2.30 14.98
N VAL A 37 10.45 1.11 14.42
CA VAL A 37 9.25 0.74 13.65
C VAL A 37 8.69 -0.61 14.11
N PRO A 38 7.37 -0.75 14.34
CA PRO A 38 6.77 -2.04 14.66
C PRO A 38 6.56 -2.87 13.38
N ALA A 39 7.65 -3.41 12.81
CA ALA A 39 7.62 -4.13 11.52
C ALA A 39 6.60 -5.28 11.49
N GLU A 40 6.54 -6.09 12.55
CA GLU A 40 5.56 -7.20 12.67
C GLU A 40 4.10 -6.71 12.72
N PHE A 41 3.85 -5.55 13.34
CA PHE A 41 2.53 -4.94 13.32
C PHE A 41 2.11 -4.63 11.89
N TYR A 42 3.00 -4.02 11.09
CA TYR A 42 2.70 -3.68 9.70
C TYR A 42 2.54 -4.90 8.80
N ARG A 43 3.39 -5.93 8.96
CA ARG A 43 3.28 -7.20 8.23
C ARG A 43 1.91 -7.85 8.42
N ARG A 44 1.35 -7.79 9.63
CA ARG A 44 0.06 -8.41 9.95
C ARG A 44 -1.13 -7.52 9.65
N ARG A 45 -1.05 -6.23 9.99
CA ARG A 45 -2.12 -5.24 9.78
C ARG A 45 -2.33 -4.95 8.29
N GLY A 46 -1.25 -4.87 7.53
CA GLY A 46 -1.25 -4.34 6.18
C GLY A 46 -1.28 -2.81 6.11
N PRO A 47 -1.16 -2.25 4.89
CA PRO A 47 -1.33 -0.84 4.62
C PRO A 47 -2.82 -0.49 4.51
N SER A 48 -3.19 0.77 4.75
CA SER A 48 -4.46 1.29 4.24
C SER A 48 -4.35 1.46 2.74
N VAL A 49 -5.35 0.99 2.01
CA VAL A 49 -5.39 1.11 0.54
C VAL A 49 -6.64 1.86 0.14
N LYS A 50 -6.45 2.95 -0.61
CA LYS A 50 -7.52 3.71 -1.25
C LYS A 50 -7.39 3.53 -2.75
N LEU A 51 -8.45 3.09 -3.40
CA LEU A 51 -8.55 3.04 -4.86
C LEU A 51 -9.25 4.29 -5.36
N VAL A 52 -8.74 4.87 -6.44
CA VAL A 52 -9.33 6.00 -7.16
C VAL A 52 -9.47 5.60 -8.61
N ASP A 53 -10.71 5.55 -9.11
CA ASP A 53 -10.98 5.38 -10.54
C ASP A 53 -10.72 6.72 -11.23
N ARG A 54 -9.70 6.77 -12.09
CA ARG A 54 -9.24 8.02 -12.72
C ARG A 54 -10.20 8.51 -13.81
N HIS A 55 -11.11 7.66 -14.29
CA HIS A 55 -12.14 8.07 -15.24
C HIS A 55 -13.27 8.84 -14.55
N SER A 56 -13.76 8.31 -13.43
CA SER A 56 -14.94 8.85 -12.75
C SER A 56 -14.60 9.75 -11.55
N GLY A 57 -13.36 9.69 -11.05
CA GLY A 57 -12.96 10.31 -9.80
C GLY A 57 -13.54 9.64 -8.55
N LYS A 58 -14.26 8.52 -8.71
CA LYS A 58 -14.78 7.76 -7.56
C LYS A 58 -13.63 7.22 -6.74
N GLU A 59 -13.90 7.05 -5.45
CA GLU A 59 -12.91 6.57 -4.49
C GLU A 59 -13.53 5.47 -3.62
N THR A 60 -12.73 4.47 -3.27
CA THR A 60 -13.11 3.47 -2.26
C THR A 60 -11.91 3.11 -1.39
N SER A 61 -12.18 2.73 -0.14
CA SER A 61 -11.15 2.22 0.77
C SER A 61 -11.31 0.71 0.92
N LEU A 62 -10.21 -0.02 0.77
CA LEU A 62 -10.21 -1.47 0.93
C LEU A 62 -10.26 -1.86 2.41
N ALA A 63 -10.79 -3.05 2.66
CA ALA A 63 -10.75 -3.66 3.98
C ALA A 63 -9.31 -3.89 4.42
N ILE A 64 -9.07 -3.78 5.71
CA ILE A 64 -7.73 -3.84 6.29
C ILE A 64 -7.77 -4.69 7.56
N ASN A 65 -6.76 -5.51 7.80
CA ASN A 65 -6.80 -6.54 8.85
C ASN A 65 -6.95 -5.94 10.26
N PRO A 66 -7.62 -6.56 11.23
CA PRO A 66 -7.73 -5.99 12.57
C PRO A 66 -6.35 -5.72 13.21
N PRO A 67 -6.20 -4.61 13.98
CA PRO A 67 -4.93 -4.30 14.65
C PRO A 67 -4.67 -5.24 15.83
N ASP A 68 -3.41 -5.67 16.00
CA ASP A 68 -2.94 -6.36 17.21
C ASP A 68 -1.97 -5.46 17.98
N ALA A 69 -2.48 -4.79 19.02
CA ALA A 69 -1.71 -3.84 19.83
C ALA A 69 -0.51 -4.47 20.54
N ARG A 70 -0.47 -5.80 20.71
CA ARG A 70 0.68 -6.48 21.34
C ARG A 70 1.94 -6.35 20.51
N LEU A 71 1.81 -6.26 19.18
CA LEU A 71 2.92 -6.11 18.24
C LEU A 71 3.57 -4.73 18.27
N LEU A 72 2.97 -3.75 18.96
CA LEU A 72 3.55 -2.42 19.14
C LEU A 72 4.65 -2.39 20.22
N LYS A 73 4.70 -3.41 21.09
CA LYS A 73 5.62 -3.47 22.24
C LYS A 73 7.04 -3.94 21.89
N SER A 74 7.25 -4.39 20.65
CA SER A 74 8.53 -4.93 20.20
C SER A 74 8.94 -4.28 18.87
N PRO A 75 9.27 -2.98 18.88
CA PRO A 75 9.72 -2.31 17.67
C PRO A 75 11.10 -2.82 17.24
N GLN A 76 11.32 -2.80 15.93
CA GLN A 76 12.62 -3.01 15.30
C GLN A 76 13.29 -1.67 15.05
N THR A 77 14.61 -1.59 15.28
CA THR A 77 15.42 -0.45 14.84
C THR A 77 15.70 -0.54 13.33
N LEU A 78 15.37 0.50 12.58
CA LEU A 78 15.88 0.75 11.23
C LEU A 78 16.96 1.83 11.28
N ARG A 79 18.19 1.46 10.95
CA ARG A 79 19.29 2.41 10.77
C ARG A 79 19.12 3.21 9.46
N PRO A 80 19.81 4.35 9.30
CA PRO A 80 19.91 5.06 8.03
C PRO A 80 20.19 4.11 6.85
N GLY A 81 19.39 4.24 5.80
CA GLY A 81 19.47 3.42 4.60
C GLY A 81 18.81 2.04 4.71
N GLN A 82 18.48 1.54 5.91
CA GLN A 82 17.82 0.25 6.05
C GLN A 82 16.34 0.32 5.73
N SER A 83 15.80 -0.81 5.29
CA SER A 83 14.38 -0.99 5.04
C SER A 83 13.89 -2.34 5.52
N PHE A 84 12.58 -2.46 5.67
CA PHE A 84 11.93 -3.76 5.69
C PHE A 84 10.81 -3.79 4.66
N ARG A 85 10.54 -4.99 4.16
CA ARG A 85 9.55 -5.25 3.12
C ARG A 85 8.45 -6.17 3.61
N PHE A 86 7.27 -6.01 3.05
CA PHE A 86 6.13 -6.88 3.31
C PHE A 86 5.20 -6.94 2.10
N PRO A 87 4.64 -8.13 1.78
CA PRO A 87 3.75 -8.29 0.64
C PRO A 87 2.34 -7.78 0.96
N TRP A 88 1.63 -7.36 -0.07
CA TRP A 88 0.19 -7.13 -0.03
C TRP A 88 -0.45 -7.52 -1.36
N ARG A 89 -1.76 -7.70 -1.35
CA ARG A 89 -2.54 -8.00 -2.56
C ARG A 89 -3.81 -7.17 -2.62
N ILE A 90 -4.19 -6.79 -3.83
CA ILE A 90 -5.51 -6.24 -4.15
C ILE A 90 -6.22 -7.32 -4.98
N LEU A 91 -7.40 -7.73 -4.54
CA LEU A 91 -8.19 -8.78 -5.18
C LEU A 91 -8.84 -8.26 -6.48
N PRO A 92 -9.04 -9.12 -7.48
CA PRO A 92 -9.64 -8.69 -8.75
C PRO A 92 -11.07 -8.16 -8.58
N SER A 93 -11.82 -8.66 -7.60
CA SER A 93 -13.16 -8.18 -7.27
C SER A 93 -13.16 -6.76 -6.68
N GLU A 94 -12.09 -6.36 -5.99
CA GLU A 94 -11.95 -5.01 -5.42
C GLU A 94 -11.73 -3.95 -6.51
N ILE A 95 -11.09 -4.35 -7.62
CA ILE A 95 -10.89 -3.50 -8.80
C ILE A 95 -12.13 -3.55 -9.70
N SER A 96 -12.55 -4.74 -10.12
CA SER A 96 -13.61 -4.93 -11.11
C SER A 96 -14.99 -4.51 -10.60
N GLY A 97 -15.24 -4.62 -9.30
CA GLY A 97 -16.49 -4.18 -8.68
C GLY A 97 -16.60 -2.67 -8.51
N PHE A 98 -15.52 -1.93 -8.75
CA PHE A 98 -15.41 -0.51 -8.43
C PHE A 98 -15.09 0.36 -9.66
N ALA A 99 -14.11 -0.04 -10.47
CA ALA A 99 -13.57 0.77 -11.56
C ALA A 99 -14.32 0.57 -12.87
N LEU A 100 -14.42 1.64 -13.66
CA LEU A 100 -14.88 1.56 -15.04
C LEU A 100 -13.85 0.86 -15.92
N ARG A 101 -14.30 0.34 -17.07
CA ARG A 101 -13.44 -0.20 -18.14
C ARG A 101 -13.25 0.86 -19.23
N PRO A 102 -12.05 0.97 -19.85
CA PRO A 102 -10.80 0.26 -19.50
C PRO A 102 -10.32 0.59 -18.09
N ILE A 103 -9.57 -0.31 -17.45
CA ILE A 103 -9.07 -0.06 -16.10
C ILE A 103 -8.04 1.07 -16.12
N ASP A 104 -8.29 2.10 -15.30
CA ASP A 104 -7.38 3.20 -15.03
C ASP A 104 -7.53 3.62 -13.54
N VAL A 105 -6.78 2.97 -12.66
CA VAL A 105 -6.95 3.07 -11.20
C VAL A 105 -5.66 3.50 -10.52
N SER A 106 -5.73 4.54 -9.68
CA SER A 106 -4.67 4.86 -8.72
C SER A 106 -4.92 4.12 -7.40
N ALA A 107 -3.99 3.25 -7.01
CA ALA A 107 -3.98 2.60 -5.71
C ALA A 107 -3.02 3.32 -4.77
N VAL A 108 -3.56 4.05 -3.79
CA VAL A 108 -2.79 4.80 -2.80
C VAL A 108 -2.64 3.94 -1.55
N PHE A 109 -1.42 3.50 -1.28
CA PHE A 109 -1.04 2.77 -0.09
C PHE A 109 -0.58 3.74 0.98
N SER A 110 -1.01 3.55 2.22
CA SER A 110 -0.67 4.42 3.34
C SER A 110 -0.37 3.63 4.60
N VAL A 111 0.65 4.07 5.34
CA VAL A 111 1.04 3.49 6.62
C VAL A 111 1.13 4.59 7.68
N ASN A 112 0.47 4.38 8.82
CA ASN A 112 0.63 5.23 10.01
C ASN A 112 1.89 4.80 10.79
N LEU A 113 2.90 5.66 10.82
CA LEU A 113 4.17 5.49 11.53
C LEU A 113 4.04 5.67 13.06
N THR A 114 2.93 6.23 13.53
CA THR A 114 2.60 6.38 14.95
C THR A 114 1.29 5.65 15.28
N PRO A 115 1.27 4.30 15.14
CA PRO A 115 0.07 3.52 15.40
C PRO A 115 -0.41 3.71 16.86
N GLY A 116 -1.71 3.95 17.04
CA GLY A 116 -2.33 4.26 18.34
C GLY A 116 -2.54 5.76 18.57
N VAL A 117 -1.82 6.63 17.85
CA VAL A 117 -2.08 8.08 17.83
C VAL A 117 -3.15 8.38 16.77
N ARG A 118 -4.18 9.16 17.16
CA ARG A 118 -5.29 9.57 16.28
C ARG A 118 -5.19 11.06 15.94
N GLY A 119 -5.85 11.47 14.85
CA GLY A 119 -5.95 12.88 14.46
C GLY A 119 -4.66 13.43 13.83
N GLY A 120 -4.51 14.76 13.81
CA GLY A 120 -3.42 15.46 13.11
C GLY A 120 -1.99 15.20 13.62
N GLN A 121 -1.83 14.35 14.65
CA GLN A 121 -0.54 13.91 15.17
C GLN A 121 -0.09 12.56 14.59
N ALA A 122 -0.97 11.86 13.86
CA ALA A 122 -0.62 10.64 13.15
C ALA A 122 0.34 10.97 12.01
N ARG A 123 1.50 10.30 11.99
CA ARG A 123 2.49 10.48 10.91
C ARG A 123 2.20 9.45 9.84
N ILE A 124 1.58 9.86 8.74
CA ILE A 124 1.24 8.97 7.63
C ILE A 124 2.27 9.16 6.51
N VAL A 125 2.76 8.05 5.99
CA VAL A 125 3.50 7.99 4.73
C VAL A 125 2.67 7.25 3.70
N SER A 126 2.72 7.69 2.46
CA SER A 126 1.95 7.11 1.37
C SER A 126 2.78 6.96 0.10
N SER A 127 2.34 6.05 -0.75
CA SER A 127 2.90 5.79 -2.06
C SER A 127 1.76 5.37 -2.99
N GLU A 128 1.82 5.81 -4.24
CA GLU A 128 0.80 5.53 -5.24
C GLU A 128 1.33 4.53 -6.28
N LEU A 129 0.48 3.58 -6.64
CA LEU A 129 0.69 2.65 -7.74
C LEU A 129 -0.39 2.87 -8.79
N HIS A 130 -0.01 2.93 -10.06
CA HIS A 130 -0.95 3.06 -11.16
C HIS A 130 -1.26 1.68 -11.75
N ILE A 131 -2.54 1.30 -11.75
CA ILE A 131 -3.03 0.02 -12.26
C ILE A 131 -3.84 0.30 -13.54
N THR A 132 -3.47 -0.35 -14.64
CA THR A 132 -4.09 -0.12 -15.95
C THR A 132 -4.42 -1.44 -16.64
N ASP A 133 -5.36 -1.45 -17.58
CA ASP A 133 -5.42 -2.56 -18.53
C ASP A 133 -4.14 -2.60 -19.39
N PRO A 134 -3.70 -3.78 -19.88
CA PRO A 134 -2.56 -3.84 -20.81
C PRO A 134 -2.89 -3.09 -22.11
N ALA A 135 -1.88 -2.48 -22.73
CA ALA A 135 -2.05 -1.72 -23.96
C ALA A 135 -2.72 -2.58 -25.06
N GLY A 136 -3.79 -2.05 -25.67
CA GLY A 136 -4.56 -2.76 -26.69
C GLY A 136 -5.76 -3.58 -26.19
N SER A 137 -6.05 -3.55 -24.89
CA SER A 137 -7.27 -4.13 -24.32
C SER A 137 -8.50 -3.34 -24.78
N THR A 138 -9.22 -3.84 -25.77
CA THR A 138 -10.54 -3.32 -26.11
C THR A 138 -11.52 -3.72 -25.00
N PRO A 139 -12.45 -2.85 -24.57
CA PRO A 139 -13.55 -3.29 -23.72
C PRO A 139 -14.29 -4.41 -24.46
N ARG A 140 -14.42 -5.59 -23.84
CA ARG A 140 -15.34 -6.64 -24.30
C ARG A 140 -16.71 -6.41 -23.70
#